data_AF-A0A920NAA6-F1
#
_entry.id   AF-A0A920NAA6-F1
#
_cell.length_a   1.000
_cell.length_b   1.000
_cell.length_c   1.000
_cell.angle_alpha   90.00
_cell.angle_beta   90.00
_cell.angle_gamma   90.00
#
_symmetry.space_group_name_H-M   'P 1'
#
loop_
_entity.id
_entity.type
_entity.pdbx_description
1 polymer ?
#
loop_
_entity_poly.entity_id
_entity_poly.type
_entity_poly.pdbx_seq_one_letter_code
_entity_poly.pdbx_strand_id
1 'polypeptide(L)'
;MALSNKFGWLVLTTGNKSEMAVGYATIYGDMAGGFAVIKDVPKMMVYELCHHLNNSSEKELIPKSVIEKPPSAELRHDQKGLRLATRLQNFRPYFRSLY
;
A
#
# COMPACT_ATOMS: atom_id res chain seq x y z
N MET A 1 -6.85 -15.68 6.61
CA MET A 1 -6.47 -17.13 6.60
C MET A 1 -7.66 -18.09 6.71
N ALA A 2 -8.66 -17.87 7.57
CA ALA A 2 -9.78 -18.83 7.69
C ALA A 2 -10.56 -19.02 6.37
N LEU A 3 -10.86 -17.92 5.66
CA LEU A 3 -11.55 -17.98 4.36
C LEU A 3 -10.70 -18.65 3.28
N SER A 4 -9.40 -18.35 3.19
CA SER A 4 -8.51 -19.00 2.24
C SER A 4 -8.43 -20.51 2.44
N ASN A 5 -8.38 -20.97 3.69
CA ASN A 5 -8.33 -22.40 4.00
C ASN A 5 -9.63 -23.10 3.65
N LYS A 6 -10.78 -22.44 3.88
CA LYS A 6 -12.10 -23.00 3.56
C LYS A 6 -12.35 -23.12 2.06
N PHE A 7 -11.89 -22.14 1.28
CA PHE A 7 -12.22 -22.04 -0.15
C PHE A 7 -11.04 -22.37 -1.09
N GLY A 8 -9.88 -22.74 -0.56
CA GLY A 8 -8.67 -22.98 -1.35
C GLY A 8 -8.12 -21.72 -2.02
N TRP A 9 -8.39 -20.53 -1.48
CA TRP A 9 -7.94 -19.26 -2.05
C TRP A 9 -6.55 -18.87 -1.54
N LEU A 10 -5.90 -17.96 -2.25
CA LEU A 10 -4.65 -17.33 -1.79
C LEU A 10 -4.94 -15.97 -1.18
N VAL A 11 -4.49 -15.74 0.06
CA VAL A 11 -4.56 -14.40 0.67
C VAL A 11 -3.49 -13.52 0.05
N LEU A 12 -3.91 -12.42 -0.57
CA LEU A 12 -3.02 -11.37 -1.06
C LEU A 12 -2.84 -10.30 0.01
N THR A 13 -1.59 -9.93 0.31
CA THR A 13 -1.28 -8.81 1.21
C THR A 13 -1.05 -7.53 0.43
N THR A 14 -1.31 -6.40 1.08
CA THR A 14 -1.31 -5.07 0.46
C THR A 14 -0.15 -4.19 0.92
N GLY A 15 0.81 -4.75 1.65
CA GLY A 15 1.99 -4.03 2.13
C GLY A 15 2.86 -3.58 0.96
N ASN A 16 3.14 -2.28 0.86
CA ASN A 16 4.01 -1.72 -0.17
C ASN A 16 5.44 -1.48 0.35
N LYS A 17 6.41 -1.23 -0.55
CA LYS A 17 7.84 -1.14 -0.19
C LYS A 17 8.10 -0.11 0.90
N SER A 18 7.36 1.00 0.85
CA SER A 18 7.52 2.08 1.81
C SER A 18 7.05 1.72 3.21
N GLU A 19 5.98 0.94 3.36
CA GLU A 19 5.50 0.44 4.65
C GLU A 19 6.47 -0.60 5.24
N MET A 20 6.95 -1.51 4.39
CA MET A 20 7.90 -2.55 4.80
C MET A 20 9.25 -1.97 5.23
N ALA A 21 9.76 -0.99 4.47
CA ALA A 21 11.06 -0.38 4.75
C ALA A 21 11.14 0.34 6.11
N VAL A 22 10.01 0.86 6.61
CA VAL A 22 9.95 1.57 7.89
C VAL A 22 9.32 0.74 9.01
N GLY A 23 8.96 -0.51 8.72
CA GLY A 23 8.27 -1.39 9.66
C GLY A 23 6.88 -0.90 10.06
N TYR A 24 6.18 -0.15 9.19
CA TYR A 24 4.81 0.29 9.44
C TYR A 24 3.81 -0.80 9.09
N ALA A 25 3.86 -1.87 9.86
CA ALA A 25 3.03 -3.05 9.70
C ALA A 25 2.96 -3.82 11.03
N THR A 26 1.96 -4.67 11.15
CA THR A 26 1.82 -5.59 12.28
C THR A 26 2.35 -6.95 11.89
N ILE A 27 3.37 -7.42 12.61
CA ILE A 27 3.90 -8.79 12.43
C ILE A 27 2.77 -9.78 12.72
N TYR A 28 2.57 -10.74 11.81
CA TYR A 28 1.44 -11.69 11.81
C TYR A 28 0.04 -11.07 11.64
N GLY A 29 -0.04 -9.77 11.36
CA GLY A 29 -1.27 -9.05 11.01
C GLY A 29 -1.39 -8.87 9.51
N ASP A 30 -1.34 -7.62 9.05
CA ASP A 30 -1.43 -7.23 7.63
C ASP A 30 -0.30 -7.80 6.76
N MET A 31 0.83 -8.18 7.37
CA MET A 31 1.92 -8.88 6.69
C MET A 31 1.60 -10.36 6.39
N ALA A 32 0.59 -10.95 7.04
CA ALA A 32 0.29 -12.37 6.93
C ALA A 32 -0.59 -12.69 5.72
N GLY A 33 0.02 -13.24 4.67
CA GLY A 33 -0.67 -13.80 3.52
C GLY A 33 0.28 -14.57 2.60
N GLY A 34 -0.27 -15.18 1.55
CA GLY A 34 0.49 -16.07 0.67
C GLY A 34 1.28 -15.34 -0.41
N PHE A 35 0.86 -14.13 -0.82
CA PHE A 35 1.61 -13.32 -1.78
C PHE A 35 1.39 -11.83 -1.60
N ALA A 36 2.46 -11.04 -1.76
CA ALA A 36 2.45 -9.59 -1.58
C ALA A 36 2.68 -8.89 -2.93
N VAL A 37 1.58 -8.56 -3.61
CA VAL A 37 1.60 -8.14 -5.03
C VAL A 37 2.39 -6.86 -5.27
N ILE A 38 2.38 -5.94 -4.29
CA ILE A 38 2.99 -4.61 -4.41
C ILE A 38 4.14 -4.38 -3.42
N LYS A 39 4.73 -5.45 -2.86
CA LYS A 39 5.78 -5.34 -1.82
C LYS A 39 7.01 -4.55 -2.24
N ASP A 40 7.33 -4.54 -3.54
CA ASP A 40 8.50 -3.87 -4.10
C ASP A 40 8.17 -2.50 -4.72
N VAL A 41 6.91 -2.06 -4.64
CA VAL A 41 6.44 -0.79 -5.19
C VAL A 41 6.45 0.28 -4.08
N PRO A 42 7.21 1.39 -4.21
CA PRO A 42 7.15 2.50 -3.26
C PRO A 42 5.78 3.18 -3.26
N LYS A 43 5.35 3.72 -2.11
CA LYS A 43 4.01 4.32 -1.95
C LYS A 43 3.69 5.38 -3.01
N MET A 44 4.66 6.22 -3.36
CA MET A 44 4.47 7.25 -4.39
C MET A 44 4.25 6.64 -5.78
N MET A 45 4.93 5.54 -6.11
CA MET A 45 4.72 4.83 -7.36
C MET A 45 3.36 4.13 -7.38
N VAL A 46 2.85 3.66 -6.23
CA VAL A 46 1.46 3.17 -6.14
C VAL A 46 0.47 4.26 -6.57
N TYR A 47 0.63 5.50 -6.10
CA TYR A 47 -0.22 6.62 -6.54
C TYR A 47 -0.07 6.92 -8.04
N GLU A 48 1.15 6.94 -8.56
CA GLU A 48 1.42 7.12 -10.00
C GLU A 48 0.75 6.02 -10.83
N LEU A 49 0.79 4.76 -10.39
CA LEU A 49 0.13 3.63 -11.03
C LEU A 49 -1.40 3.77 -10.98
N CYS A 50 -1.98 4.21 -9.86
CA CYS A 50 -3.42 4.45 -9.77
C CYS A 50 -3.88 5.49 -10.81
N HIS A 51 -3.14 6.60 -10.94
CA HIS A 51 -3.43 7.62 -11.94
C HIS A 51 -3.24 7.09 -13.37
N HIS A 52 -2.17 6.35 -13.62
CA HIS A 52 -1.91 5.74 -14.92
C HIS A 52 -3.03 4.77 -15.35
N LEU A 53 -3.49 3.91 -14.43
CA LEU A 53 -4.56 2.96 -14.67
C LEU A 53 -5.90 3.65 -14.97
N ASN A 54 -6.24 4.68 -14.19
CA ASN A 54 -7.46 5.46 -14.44
C ASN A 54 -7.40 6.22 -15.77
N ASN A 55 -6.23 6.78 -16.14
CA ASN A 55 -6.07 7.49 -17.41
C ASN A 55 -6.09 6.55 -18.63
N SER A 56 -5.70 5.29 -18.44
CA SER A 56 -5.61 4.28 -19.50
C SER A 56 -6.87 3.42 -19.62
N SER A 57 -7.92 3.71 -18.82
CA SER A 57 -9.17 2.97 -18.82
C SER A 57 -10.33 3.86 -19.29
N GLU A 58 -11.31 3.25 -19.96
CA GLU A 58 -12.54 3.94 -20.38
C GLU A 58 -13.45 4.32 -19.20
N LYS A 59 -13.19 3.76 -18.02
CA LYS A 59 -13.94 4.01 -16.79
C LYS A 59 -13.01 4.23 -15.61
N GLU A 60 -13.51 4.89 -14.57
CA GLU A 60 -12.78 5.02 -13.31
C GLU A 60 -12.61 3.63 -12.67
N LEU A 61 -11.36 3.13 -12.59
CA LEU A 61 -11.04 1.86 -11.95
C LEU A 61 -10.85 2.04 -10.44
N ILE A 62 -10.21 3.14 -10.05
CA ILE A 62 -9.86 3.45 -8.66
C ILE A 62 -10.51 4.79 -8.32
N PRO A 63 -11.52 4.81 -7.44
CA PRO A 63 -12.24 6.03 -7.11
C PRO A 63 -11.33 7.15 -6.62
N LYS A 64 -11.58 8.37 -7.07
CA LYS A 64 -10.86 9.57 -6.61
C LYS A 64 -10.85 9.70 -5.07
N SER A 65 -11.94 9.32 -4.41
CA SER A 65 -12.05 9.30 -2.93
C SER A 65 -11.04 8.37 -2.25
N VAL A 66 -10.60 7.29 -2.90
CA VAL A 66 -9.56 6.38 -2.39
C VAL A 66 -8.17 7.00 -2.55
N ILE A 67 -7.94 7.71 -3.65
CA ILE A 67 -6.65 8.33 -3.97
C ILE A 67 -6.39 9.57 -3.09
N GLU A 68 -7.41 10.41 -2.90
CA GLU A 68 -7.29 11.66 -2.12
C GLU A 68 -7.33 11.41 -0.60
N LYS A 69 -7.83 10.26 -0.16
CA LYS A 69 -7.84 9.89 1.25
C LYS A 69 -6.40 9.82 1.78
N PRO A 70 -6.07 10.56 2.86
CA PRO A 70 -4.77 10.46 3.48
C PRO A 70 -4.48 9.02 3.94
N PRO A 71 -3.24 8.52 3.79
CA PRO A 71 -2.89 7.19 4.26
C PRO A 71 -3.12 7.07 5.78
N SER A 72 -3.74 5.98 6.20
CA SER A 72 -3.99 5.65 7.61
C SER A 72 -4.11 4.13 7.78
N ALA A 73 -3.79 3.63 8.97
CA ALA A 73 -4.04 2.22 9.33
C ALA A 73 -5.44 2.03 9.96
N GLU A 74 -6.16 3.11 10.24
CA GLU A 74 -7.56 3.09 10.73
C GLU A 74 -7.80 2.28 12.01
N LEU A 75 -6.76 2.08 12.82
CA LEU A 75 -6.79 1.36 14.10
C LEU A 75 -7.34 2.20 15.26
N ARG A 76 -7.47 3.52 15.10
CA ARG A 76 -8.09 4.42 16.07
C ARG A 76 -8.64 5.69 15.41
N HIS A 77 -9.54 6.37 16.12
CA HIS A 77 -10.07 7.67 15.70
C HIS A 77 -8.94 8.69 15.49
N ASP A 78 -9.06 9.50 14.45
CA ASP A 78 -8.07 10.51 14.00
C ASP A 78 -6.65 9.96 13.76
N GLN A 79 -6.49 8.65 13.51
CA GLN A 79 -5.20 8.13 13.09
C GLN A 79 -4.82 8.72 11.73
N LYS A 80 -3.74 9.50 11.70
CA LYS A 80 -3.13 10.03 10.48
C LYS A 80 -1.82 9.29 10.22
N GLY A 81 -1.69 8.67 9.05
CA GLY A 81 -0.41 8.17 8.53
C GLY A 81 0.49 9.28 7.99
N LEU A 82 0.17 10.56 8.26
CA LEU A 82 0.88 11.73 7.76
C LEU A 82 2.38 11.71 8.13
N ARG A 83 2.75 11.17 9.31
CA ARG A 83 4.18 10.98 9.67
C ARG A 83 4.91 10.01 8.74
N LEU A 84 4.23 9.01 8.17
CA LEU A 84 4.80 8.15 7.14
C LEU A 84 4.90 8.89 5.81
N ALA A 85 3.82 9.52 5.34
CA ALA A 85 3.84 10.23 4.06
C ALA A 85 4.96 11.30 3.99
N THR A 86 5.13 12.07 5.06
CA THR A 86 6.20 13.09 5.16
C THR A 86 7.60 12.46 5.26
N ARG A 87 7.77 11.34 5.99
CA ARG A 87 9.04 10.60 6.00
C ARG A 87 9.35 10.00 4.62
N LEU A 88 8.36 9.48 3.91
CA LEU A 88 8.53 8.84 2.61
C LEU A 88 8.89 9.83 1.50
N GLN A 89 8.42 11.07 1.56
CA GLN A 89 8.91 12.15 0.69
C GLN A 89 10.42 12.40 0.89
N ASN A 90 10.90 12.37 2.14
CA ASN A 90 12.33 12.49 2.45
C ASN A 90 13.14 11.25 2.02
N PHE A 91 12.50 10.07 1.94
CA PHE A 91 13.14 8.84 1.47
C PHE A 91 13.07 8.62 -0.05
N ARG A 92 12.34 9.47 -0.80
CA ARG A 92 12.25 9.38 -2.27
C ARG A 92 13.61 9.26 -2.99
N PRO A 93 14.67 10.04 -2.65
CA PRO A 93 15.98 9.85 -3.27
C PRO A 93 16.63 8.50 -2.93
N TYR A 94 16.45 8.00 -1.71
CA TYR A 94 17.01 6.72 -1.25
C TYR A 94 16.35 5.51 -1.89
N PHE A 95 15.05 5.58 -2.20
CA PHE A 95 14.37 4.49 -2.90
C PHE A 95 14.70 4.44 -4.40
N ARG A 96 15.05 5.57 -5.01
CA ARG A 96 15.49 5.63 -6.42
C ARG A 96 16.94 5.20 -6.62
N SER A 97 17.81 5.38 -5.63
CA SER A 97 19.23 5.00 -5.72
C SER A 97 19.51 3.51 -5.45
N LEU A 98 18.49 2.73 -5.09
CA LEU A 98 18.60 1.29 -4.82
C LEU A 98 18.27 0.43 -6.06
N TYR A 99 18.27 1.04 -7.25
CA TYR A 99 18.05 0.41 -8.55
C TYR A 99 18.93 1.07 -9.61
#